data_AF-A0A212C2J0-F1
#
_entry.id   AF-A0A212C2J0-F1
#
_cell.length_a   1.000
_cell.length_b   1.000
_cell.length_c   1.000
_cell.angle_alpha   90.00
_cell.angle_beta   90.00
_cell.angle_gamma   90.00
#
_symmetry.space_group_name_H-M   'P 1'
#
loop_
_entity.id
_entity.type
_entity.pdbx_description
1 polymer ?
#
loop_
_entity_poly.entity_id
_entity_poly.type
_entity_poly.pdbx_seq_one_letter_code
_entity_poly.pdbx_strand_id
1 'polypeptide(L)'
;MSKLYINAFLNKSISLQLAFFKPTPKRYKILLEAKAFPSDHYAIESQLQLHGLNIEKSMRIIKPREGEDTLRLEDILEVIENEGDSIAVILFSGLHFYTGQLFNIPAITKAGQAK
;
A
#
# COMPACT_ATOMS: atom_id res chain seq x y z
N MET A 1 13.22 12.48 9.35
CA MET A 1 12.63 12.22 8.02
C MET A 1 12.15 10.78 7.97
N SER A 2 10.84 10.56 8.10
CA SER A 2 10.22 9.25 7.88
C SER A 2 10.25 8.98 6.37
N LYS A 3 11.22 8.18 5.91
CA LYS A 3 11.30 7.75 4.51
C LYS A 3 10.02 6.97 4.19
N LEU A 4 9.25 7.42 3.19
CA LEU A 4 8.19 6.60 2.63
C LEU A 4 8.84 5.40 1.93
N TYR A 5 8.46 4.20 2.33
CA TYR A 5 8.90 2.97 1.69
C TYR A 5 7.84 2.55 0.66
N ILE A 6 8.27 2.45 -0.59
CA ILE A 6 7.44 1.98 -1.70
C ILE A 6 8.16 0.81 -2.33
N ASN A 7 7.50 -0.35 -2.39
CA ASN A 7 8.04 -1.55 -3.00
C ASN A 7 7.02 -2.16 -3.96
N ALA A 8 7.53 -2.66 -5.09
CA ALA A 8 6.82 -3.52 -6.02
C ALA A 8 7.55 -4.87 -6.11
N PHE A 9 6.79 -5.95 -6.27
CA PHE A 9 7.32 -7.29 -6.08
C PHE A 9 7.56 -8.11 -7.35
N LEU A 10 8.76 -8.70 -7.41
CA LEU A 10 9.04 -9.95 -8.14
C LEU A 10 9.80 -11.03 -7.32
N ASN A 11 10.54 -10.76 -6.22
CA ASN A 11 11.41 -11.79 -5.57
C ASN A 11 11.88 -11.58 -4.08
N LYS A 12 11.08 -11.06 -3.14
CA LYS A 12 11.50 -10.87 -1.72
C LYS A 12 10.33 -11.12 -0.76
N SER A 13 10.59 -11.36 0.53
CA SER A 13 9.55 -11.62 1.53
C SER A 13 8.91 -10.31 2.02
N ILE A 14 7.58 -10.24 1.99
CA ILE A 14 6.81 -9.05 2.43
C ILE A 14 6.97 -8.77 3.92
N SER A 15 7.10 -9.83 4.74
CA SER A 15 7.32 -9.72 6.18
C SER A 15 8.64 -9.02 6.52
N LEU A 16 9.70 -9.25 5.72
CA LEU A 16 10.98 -8.57 5.90
C LEU A 16 10.90 -7.09 5.51
N GLN A 17 10.03 -6.73 4.58
CA GLN A 17 9.83 -5.34 4.19
C GLN A 17 9.03 -4.56 5.23
N LEU A 18 8.00 -5.18 5.78
CA LEU A 18 7.21 -4.60 6.86
C LEU A 18 8.02 -4.47 8.16
N ALA A 19 9.12 -5.20 8.35
CA ALA A 19 10.04 -4.95 9.46
C ALA A 19 10.63 -3.52 9.49
N PHE A 20 10.57 -2.78 8.37
CA PHE A 20 10.97 -1.37 8.29
C PHE A 20 9.81 -0.39 8.50
N PHE A 21 8.58 -0.88 8.67
CA PHE A 21 7.42 -0.07 9.02
C PHE A 21 7.61 0.51 10.42
N LYS A 22 7.72 1.84 10.50
CA LYS A 22 7.89 2.59 11.76
C LYS A 22 6.78 3.61 11.86
N PRO A 23 5.57 3.20 12.29
CA PRO A 23 4.44 4.09 12.38
C PRO A 23 4.70 5.20 13.40
N THR A 24 4.12 6.37 13.12
CA THR A 24 4.11 7.54 14.00
C THR A 24 2.68 8.01 14.18
N PRO A 25 2.35 8.83 15.19
CA PRO A 25 0.97 9.30 15.39
C PRO A 25 0.36 10.02 14.17
N LYS A 26 1.20 10.66 13.35
CA LYS A 26 0.77 11.35 12.11
C LYS A 26 0.80 10.46 10.87
N ARG A 27 1.78 9.56 10.78
CA ARG A 27 2.07 8.74 9.60
C ARG A 27 2.14 7.26 9.99
N TYR A 28 1.05 6.53 9.82
CA TYR A 28 0.89 5.14 10.29
C TYR A 28 0.12 4.23 9.34
N LYS A 29 -0.49 4.75 8.27
CA LYS A 29 -1.28 3.92 7.36
C LYS A 29 -0.38 3.10 6.42
N ILE A 30 -0.89 1.96 5.99
CA ILE A 30 -0.33 1.15 4.90
C ILE A 30 -1.36 1.16 3.76
N LEU A 31 -0.94 1.61 2.58
CA LEU A 31 -1.76 1.67 1.37
C LEU A 31 -1.56 0.41 0.54
N LEU A 32 -2.66 -0.22 0.10
CA LEU A 32 -2.65 -1.40 -0.77
C LEU A 32 -3.86 -1.45 -1.72
N GLU A 33 -3.79 -2.30 -2.73
CA GLU A 33 -4.89 -2.61 -3.63
C GLU A 33 -5.91 -3.59 -3.03
N ALA A 34 -7.18 -3.43 -3.44
CA ALA A 34 -8.24 -4.37 -3.08
C ALA A 34 -8.03 -5.71 -3.76
N LYS A 35 -8.38 -6.79 -3.05
CA LYS A 35 -8.10 -8.16 -3.48
C LYS A 35 -6.59 -8.36 -3.78
N ALA A 36 -5.72 -7.76 -2.98
CA ALA A 36 -4.31 -8.15 -2.91
C ALA A 36 -4.17 -9.61 -2.44
N PHE A 37 -3.00 -10.22 -2.66
CA PHE A 37 -2.75 -11.62 -2.29
C PHE A 37 -3.12 -11.85 -0.82
N PRO A 38 -3.83 -12.95 -0.47
CA PRO A 38 -4.24 -13.20 0.91
C PRO A 38 -3.08 -13.17 1.91
N SER A 39 -1.90 -13.67 1.53
CA SER A 39 -0.68 -13.62 2.34
C SER A 39 -0.25 -12.19 2.67
N ASP A 40 -0.38 -11.27 1.71
CA ASP A 40 0.02 -9.87 1.87
C ASP A 40 -0.92 -9.18 2.85
N HIS A 41 -2.22 -9.46 2.73
CA HIS A 41 -3.24 -8.97 3.65
C HIS A 41 -2.95 -9.40 5.09
N TYR A 42 -2.69 -10.70 5.32
CA TYR A 42 -2.37 -11.22 6.65
C TYR A 42 -1.06 -10.65 7.20
N ALA A 43 -0.04 -10.45 6.36
CA ALA A 43 1.23 -9.88 6.78
C ALA A 43 1.09 -8.42 7.23
N ILE A 44 0.31 -7.62 6.49
CA ILE A 44 0.00 -6.23 6.85
C ILE A 44 -0.81 -6.20 8.15
N GLU A 45 -1.87 -7.00 8.25
CA GLU A 45 -2.72 -7.05 9.44
C GLU A 45 -1.90 -7.39 10.69
N SER A 46 -1.07 -8.44 10.61
CA SER A 46 -0.17 -8.85 11.69
C SER A 46 0.76 -7.71 12.10
N GLN A 47 1.30 -6.95 11.14
CA GLN A 47 2.21 -5.84 11.41
C GLN A 47 1.50 -4.65 12.07
N LEU A 48 0.29 -4.31 11.61
CA LEU A 48 -0.52 -3.29 12.26
C LEU A 48 -0.85 -3.68 13.71
N GLN A 49 -1.23 -4.94 13.94
CA GLN A 49 -1.50 -5.48 15.27
C GLN A 49 -0.26 -5.47 16.18
N LEU A 50 0.92 -5.83 15.65
CA LEU A 50 2.19 -5.78 16.39
C LEU A 50 2.53 -4.36 16.86
N HIS A 51 2.11 -3.34 16.12
CA HIS A 51 2.26 -1.93 16.49
C HIS A 51 1.06 -1.38 17.30
N GLY A 52 0.09 -2.21 17.69
CA GLY A 52 -1.09 -1.81 18.45
C GLY A 52 -2.04 -0.89 17.68
N LEU A 53 -1.95 -0.88 16.35
CA LEU A 53 -2.78 -0.02 15.49
C LEU A 53 -4.12 -0.67 15.18
N ASN A 54 -5.17 0.16 15.09
CA ASN A 54 -6.47 -0.30 14.61
C ASN A 54 -6.39 -0.60 13.10
N ILE A 55 -6.77 -1.82 12.72
CA ILE A 55 -6.66 -2.31 11.33
C ILE A 55 -7.52 -1.48 10.39
N GLU A 56 -8.80 -1.28 10.70
CA GLU A 56 -9.74 -0.55 9.83
C GLU A 56 -9.27 0.89 9.53
N LYS A 57 -8.63 1.55 10.50
CA LYS A 57 -8.11 2.92 10.34
C LYS A 57 -6.74 2.98 9.65
N SER A 58 -5.94 1.92 9.78
CA SER A 58 -4.52 1.93 9.37
C SER A 58 -4.29 1.19 8.06
N MET A 59 -5.16 0.27 7.70
CA MET A 59 -5.10 -0.51 6.46
C MET A 59 -5.94 0.19 5.39
N ARG A 60 -5.28 1.02 4.57
CA ARG A 60 -5.94 1.82 3.56
C ARG A 60 -6.02 1.05 2.24
N ILE A 61 -7.17 0.48 1.94
CA ILE A 61 -7.40 -0.34 0.73
C ILE A 61 -8.01 0.53 -0.39
N ILE A 62 -7.39 0.58 -1.57
CA ILE A 62 -7.98 1.22 -2.76
C ILE A 62 -8.80 0.18 -3.54
N LYS A 63 -10.05 0.53 -3.86
CA LYS A 63 -10.97 -0.32 -4.62
C LYS A 63 -11.18 0.27 -6.02
N PRO A 64 -11.44 -0.57 -7.04
CA PRO A 64 -11.84 -0.10 -8.35
C PRO A 64 -13.18 0.63 -8.27
N ARG A 65 -13.46 1.45 -9.29
CA ARG A 65 -14.72 2.15 -9.44
C ARG A 65 -15.86 1.14 -9.65
N GLU A 66 -17.10 1.56 -9.40
CA GLU A 66 -18.25 0.70 -9.64
C GLU A 66 -18.31 0.26 -11.11
N GLY A 67 -18.44 -1.05 -11.34
CA GLY A 67 -18.42 -1.65 -12.68
C GLY A 67 -17.03 -1.90 -13.25
N GLU A 68 -15.95 -1.59 -12.53
CA GLU A 68 -14.57 -1.87 -12.94
C GLU A 68 -13.93 -2.95 -12.06
N ASP A 69 -13.07 -3.78 -12.67
CA ASP A 69 -12.26 -4.75 -11.95
C ASP A 69 -10.84 -4.25 -11.66
N THR A 70 -10.32 -3.33 -12.49
CA THR A 70 -8.96 -2.78 -12.42
C THR A 70 -8.95 -1.40 -11.78
N LEU A 71 -7.81 -1.03 -11.17
CA LEU A 71 -7.63 0.30 -10.59
C LEU A 71 -7.08 1.25 -11.65
N ARG A 72 -7.63 2.44 -11.77
CA ARG A 72 -7.05 3.45 -12.65
C ARG A 72 -5.85 4.11 -11.96
N LEU A 73 -4.84 4.49 -12.74
CA LEU A 73 -3.64 5.10 -12.17
C LEU A 73 -3.98 6.44 -11.50
N GLU A 74 -4.84 7.24 -12.13
CA GLU A 74 -5.29 8.52 -11.58
C GLU A 74 -5.94 8.39 -10.20
N ASP A 75 -6.71 7.33 -9.95
CA ASP A 75 -7.35 7.07 -8.65
C ASP A 75 -6.30 6.73 -7.59
N ILE A 76 -5.28 5.95 -7.96
CA ILE A 76 -4.16 5.63 -7.06
C ILE A 76 -3.38 6.91 -6.71
N LEU A 77 -3.08 7.74 -7.71
CA LEU A 77 -2.34 8.98 -7.52
C LEU A 77 -3.14 9.99 -6.68
N GLU A 78 -4.44 10.09 -6.87
CA GLU A 78 -5.32 10.96 -6.09
C GLU A 78 -5.34 10.55 -4.60
N VAL A 79 -5.42 9.25 -4.31
CA VAL A 79 -5.35 8.77 -2.91
C VAL A 79 -3.99 9.10 -2.28
N ILE A 80 -2.90 8.94 -3.03
CA ILE A 80 -1.56 9.30 -2.54
C ILE A 80 -1.46 10.81 -2.31
N GLU A 81 -2.04 11.62 -3.19
CA GLU A 81 -2.03 13.08 -3.06
C GLU A 81 -2.78 13.54 -1.81
N ASN A 82 -3.98 12.99 -1.60
CA ASN A 82 -4.89 13.38 -0.53
C ASN A 82 -4.50 12.80 0.84
N GLU A 83 -3.93 11.60 0.90
CA GLU A 83 -3.70 10.87 2.16
C GLU A 83 -2.21 10.58 2.45
N GLY A 84 -1.30 10.91 1.53
CA GLY A 84 0.11 10.50 1.56
C GLY A 84 0.90 10.89 2.81
N ASP A 85 0.57 12.02 3.43
CA ASP A 85 1.19 12.47 4.69
C ASP A 85 0.89 11.52 5.86
N SER A 86 -0.23 10.79 5.78
CA SER A 86 -0.66 9.81 6.79
C SER A 86 -0.21 8.37 6.47
N ILE A 87 0.23 8.12 5.23
CA ILE A 87 0.63 6.80 4.74
C ILE A 87 2.13 6.61 4.94
N ALA A 88 2.53 5.63 5.73
CA ALA A 88 3.95 5.32 5.98
C ALA A 88 4.54 4.36 4.93
N VAL A 89 3.71 3.49 4.36
CA VAL A 89 4.13 2.48 3.38
C VAL A 89 3.08 2.38 2.28
N ILE A 90 3.53 2.34 1.03
CA ILE A 90 2.70 1.98 -0.13
C ILE A 90 3.17 0.61 -0.59
N LEU A 91 2.26 -0.37 -0.58
CA LEU A 91 2.53 -1.75 -0.90
C LEU A 91 1.59 -2.18 -2.02
N PHE A 92 2.13 -2.27 -3.23
CA PHE A 92 1.40 -2.71 -4.42
C PHE A 92 2.11 -3.91 -5.03
N SER A 93 1.33 -4.88 -5.53
CA SER A 93 1.87 -5.87 -6.44
C SER A 93 2.38 -5.20 -7.73
N GLY A 94 3.40 -5.77 -8.38
CA GLY A 94 3.80 -5.31 -9.71
C GLY A 94 2.75 -5.69 -10.76
N LEU A 95 2.23 -6.91 -10.64
CA LEU A 95 1.16 -7.49 -11.43
C LEU A 95 0.07 -7.99 -10.46
N HIS A 96 -1.15 -7.48 -10.63
CA HIS A 96 -2.27 -7.83 -9.79
C HIS A 96 -2.71 -9.27 -10.01
N PHE A 97 -2.74 -10.08 -8.96
CA PHE A 97 -2.93 -11.53 -9.09
C PHE A 97 -4.30 -11.91 -9.64
N TYR A 98 -5.34 -11.16 -9.24
CA TYR A 98 -6.72 -11.50 -9.56
C TYR A 98 -7.10 -11.02 -10.96
N THR A 99 -6.65 -9.82 -11.35
CA THR A 99 -7.07 -9.17 -12.60
C THR A 99 -6.01 -9.22 -13.69
N GLY A 100 -4.77 -9.61 -13.38
CA GLY A 100 -3.64 -9.53 -14.30
C GLY A 100 -3.19 -8.10 -14.62
N GLN A 101 -3.65 -7.09 -13.88
CA GLN A 101 -3.29 -5.70 -14.14
C GLN A 101 -1.82 -5.43 -13.81
N LEU A 102 -1.07 -4.88 -14.78
CA LEU A 102 0.26 -4.36 -14.53
C LEU A 102 0.17 -2.92 -13.97
N PHE A 103 0.65 -2.71 -12.75
CA PHE A 103 0.66 -1.38 -12.14
C PHE A 103 1.86 -0.56 -12.62
N ASN A 104 1.66 0.76 -12.78
CA ASN A 104 2.74 1.68 -13.10
C ASN A 104 3.55 2.01 -11.83
N ILE A 105 4.38 1.06 -11.42
CA ILE A 105 5.22 1.15 -10.23
C ILE A 105 6.09 2.41 -10.21
N PRO A 106 6.76 2.82 -11.30
CA PRO A 106 7.54 4.05 -11.31
C PRO A 106 6.71 5.29 -10.95
N ALA A 107 5.49 5.42 -11.51
CA ALA A 107 4.62 6.55 -11.22
C ALA A 107 4.14 6.55 -9.76
N ILE A 108 3.68 5.41 -9.26
CA ILE A 108 3.22 5.24 -7.87
C ILE A 108 4.37 5.53 -6.89
N THR A 109 5.58 5.07 -7.23
CA THR A 109 6.80 5.30 -6.45
C THR A 109 7.13 6.79 -6.36
N LYS A 110 7.12 7.47 -7.49
CA LYS A 110 7.40 8.90 -7.54
C LYS A 110 6.37 9.70 -6.74
N ALA A 111 5.09 9.38 -6.88
CA ALA A 111 4.01 10.06 -6.19
C ALA A 111 4.10 9.89 -4.68
N GLY A 112 4.36 8.67 -4.21
CA GLY A 112 4.55 8.45 -2.79
C GLY A 112 5.75 9.22 -2.25
N GLN A 113 6.91 9.13 -2.89
CA GLN A 113 8.15 9.77 -2.38
C GLN A 113 8.05 11.30 -2.31
N ALA A 114 7.11 11.91 -3.02
CA ALA A 114 6.82 13.33 -2.93
C ALA A 114 6.08 13.74 -1.64
N LYS A 115 5.67 12.78 -0.81
CA LYS A 115 4.98 12.95 0.48
C LYS A 115 5.87 12.52 1.65
#